data_AF-A0A4U9WNC8-F1
#
_entry.id   AF-A0A4U9WNC8-F1
#
_cell.length_a   1.000
_cell.length_b   1.000
_cell.length_c   1.000
_cell.angle_alpha   90.00
_cell.angle_beta   90.00
_cell.angle_gamma   90.00
#
_symmetry.space_group_name_H-M   'P 1'
#
loop_
_entity.id
_entity.type
_entity.pdbx_description
1 polymer ?
#
loop_
_entity_poly.entity_id
_entity_poly.type
_entity_poly.pdbx_seq_one_letter_code
_entity_poly.pdbx_strand_id
1 'polypeptide(L)'
;MVRSGWGLIDSLVAKITAQVDTSITIGAINTTDVSFFPAGGGKGSLQKISNWTQIPQITEVAQSGGDQQYVQVQFLEDDRQRNLATFKAAKTQTFTFAHDASQPIYSLLQDADRNGVTLAFYMHVPKAKELRYWSAVPAFDPQPTTAVNQVETVQVALAVQSCDMTFYKVTA
;
A
#
# COMPACT_ATOMS: atom_id res chain seq x y z
N MET A 1 -3.26 -2.62 10.72
CA MET A 1 -4.12 -2.29 9.56
C MET A 1 -5.48 -1.88 10.08
N VAL A 2 -6.04 -0.81 9.53
CA VAL A 2 -7.36 -0.29 9.86
C VAL A 2 -8.39 -0.90 8.92
N ARG A 3 -9.49 -1.42 9.45
CA ARG A 3 -10.70 -1.69 8.67
C ARG A 3 -11.77 -0.73 9.14
N SER A 4 -12.31 0.09 8.25
CA SER A 4 -13.27 1.13 8.63
C SER A 4 -14.34 1.31 7.56
N GLY A 5 -15.55 1.74 7.97
CA GLY A 5 -16.57 2.20 7.03
C GLY A 5 -16.18 3.49 6.30
N TRP A 6 -15.18 4.23 6.77
CA TRP A 6 -14.63 5.37 6.05
C TRP A 6 -13.61 4.92 5.00
N GLY A 7 -13.98 5.01 3.72
CA GLY A 7 -13.14 4.55 2.60
C GLY A 7 -11.76 5.21 2.51
N LEU A 8 -11.58 6.43 3.03
CA LEU A 8 -10.29 7.12 3.04
C LEU A 8 -9.25 6.49 3.98
N ILE A 9 -9.70 5.77 5.01
CA ILE A 9 -8.82 5.12 5.99
C ILE A 9 -8.96 3.60 5.97
N ASP A 10 -9.82 3.07 5.11
CA ASP A 10 -9.96 1.62 4.97
C ASP A 10 -8.69 1.01 4.38
N SER A 11 -8.35 -0.17 4.89
CA SER A 11 -7.10 -0.90 4.61
C SER A 11 -5.80 -0.13 4.93
N LEU A 12 -5.89 1.07 5.53
CA LEU A 12 -4.71 1.86 5.81
C LEU A 12 -3.82 1.19 6.87
N VAL A 13 -2.52 1.17 6.64
CA VAL A 13 -1.54 0.75 7.64
C VAL A 13 -0.99 2.01 8.30
N ALA A 14 -1.16 2.09 9.63
CA ALA A 14 -0.77 3.26 10.40
C ALA A 14 -0.23 2.84 11.77
N LYS A 15 0.64 3.69 12.33
CA LYS A 15 1.21 3.53 13.66
C LYS A 15 0.33 4.21 14.70
N ILE A 16 0.14 3.54 15.83
CA ILE A 16 -0.54 4.09 17.01
C ILE A 16 0.41 5.09 17.70
N THR A 17 -0.06 6.31 17.93
CA THR A 17 0.72 7.37 18.58
C THR A 17 0.36 7.56 20.05
N ALA A 18 -0.90 7.30 20.42
CA ALA A 18 -1.36 7.31 21.81
C ALA A 18 -2.47 6.29 22.00
N GLN A 19 -2.59 5.78 23.22
CA GLN A 19 -3.71 4.95 23.66
C GLN A 19 -4.14 5.48 25.02
N VAL A 20 -5.44 5.75 25.17
CA VAL A 20 -6.07 6.15 26.43
C VAL A 20 -7.30 5.29 26.60
N ASP A 21 -7.27 4.40 27.58
CA ASP A 21 -8.34 3.42 27.86
C ASP A 21 -8.73 2.61 26.61
N THR A 22 -9.95 2.80 26.13
CA THR A 22 -10.52 2.17 24.93
C THR A 22 -10.36 3.02 23.67
N SER A 23 -9.69 4.17 23.76
CA SER A 23 -9.43 5.08 22.65
C SER A 23 -7.99 4.95 22.17
N ILE A 24 -7.81 4.92 20.85
CA ILE A 24 -6.51 4.79 20.19
C ILE A 24 -6.39 5.94 19.19
N THR A 25 -5.30 6.69 19.29
CA THR A 25 -4.95 7.74 18.33
C THR A 25 -4.05 7.14 17.25
N ILE A 26 -4.52 7.23 16.02
CA ILE A 26 -3.77 6.81 14.84
C ILE A 26 -2.99 8.02 14.31
N GLY A 27 -1.67 7.90 14.22
CA GLY A 27 -0.85 8.98 13.67
C GLY A 27 -1.02 9.10 12.15
N ALA A 28 -0.76 10.29 11.62
CA ALA A 28 -0.83 10.63 10.19
C ALA A 28 -2.23 10.69 9.56
N ILE A 29 -3.31 10.59 10.34
CA ILE A 29 -4.69 10.76 9.86
C ILE A 29 -5.32 11.96 10.57
N ASN A 30 -5.91 12.88 9.80
CA ASN A 30 -6.73 13.95 10.35
C ASN A 30 -8.21 13.70 9.99
N THR A 31 -9.04 13.45 10.99
CA THR A 31 -10.49 13.16 10.85
C THR A 31 -11.37 14.34 11.23
N THR A 32 -10.85 15.57 11.31
CA THR A 32 -11.63 16.77 11.69
C THR A 32 -12.68 17.17 10.67
N ASP A 33 -12.51 16.79 9.39
CA ASP A 33 -13.47 17.13 8.34
C ASP A 33 -14.64 16.15 8.33
N VAL A 34 -15.78 16.60 8.85
CA VAL A 34 -17.02 15.82 8.95
C VAL A 34 -17.66 15.50 7.60
N SER A 35 -17.27 16.19 6.52
CA SER A 35 -17.75 15.90 5.16
C SER A 35 -17.19 14.57 4.66
N PHE A 36 -15.92 14.30 5.00
CA PHE A 36 -15.22 13.07 4.65
C PHE A 36 -15.31 12.01 5.76
N PHE A 37 -15.45 12.44 7.02
CA PHE A 37 -15.51 11.59 8.20
C PHE A 37 -16.79 11.82 9.00
N PRO A 38 -17.97 11.45 8.45
CA PRO A 38 -19.24 11.64 9.14
C PRO A 38 -19.29 10.83 10.44
N ALA A 39 -19.90 11.42 11.47
CA ALA A 39 -20.02 10.81 12.78
C ALA A 39 -20.71 9.43 12.71
N GLY A 40 -20.13 8.43 13.37
CA GLY A 40 -20.64 7.06 13.36
C GLY A 40 -20.27 6.22 12.13
N GLY A 41 -19.70 6.81 11.07
CA GLY A 41 -19.22 6.09 9.88
C GLY A 41 -17.89 5.36 10.07
N GLY A 42 -17.12 5.74 11.08
CA GLY A 42 -15.79 5.18 11.35
C GLY A 42 -15.79 3.83 12.08
N LYS A 43 -16.97 3.23 12.31
CA LYS A 43 -17.06 1.90 12.93
C LYS A 43 -16.22 0.91 12.14
N GLY A 44 -15.45 0.09 12.87
CA GLY A 44 -14.42 -0.70 12.25
C GLY A 44 -13.65 -1.54 13.27
N SER A 45 -12.61 -2.22 12.78
CA SER A 45 -11.73 -3.05 13.59
C SER A 45 -10.28 -2.74 13.27
N LEU A 46 -9.42 -2.83 14.27
CA LEU A 46 -7.97 -2.73 14.08
C LEU A 46 -7.38 -4.14 14.07
N GLN A 47 -6.61 -4.45 13.03
CA GLN A 47 -5.80 -5.66 12.97
C GLN A 47 -4.37 -5.31 13.36
N LYS A 48 -3.90 -5.87 14.48
CA LYS A 48 -2.51 -5.75 14.92
C LYS A 48 -1.60 -6.53 13.97
N ILE A 49 -0.49 -5.92 13.57
CA ILE A 49 0.57 -6.59 12.84
C ILE A 49 1.43 -7.31 13.87
N SER A 50 1.54 -8.63 13.76
CA SER A 50 2.27 -9.47 14.72
C SER A 50 3.77 -9.37 14.51
N ASN A 51 4.23 -9.65 13.30
CA ASN A 51 5.63 -9.74 12.92
C ASN A 51 5.89 -9.09 11.56
N TRP A 52 7.14 -8.74 11.32
CA TRP A 52 7.62 -8.24 10.04
C TRP A 52 8.69 -9.19 9.48
N THR A 53 8.54 -9.57 8.21
CA THR A 53 9.52 -10.40 7.50
C THR A 53 10.18 -9.53 6.43
N GLN A 54 11.51 -9.51 6.42
CA GLN A 54 12.26 -8.74 5.44
C GLN A 54 12.26 -9.44 4.08
N ILE A 55 12.12 -8.66 3.00
CA ILE A 55 12.46 -9.07 1.64
C ILE A 55 13.94 -8.74 1.43
N PRO A 56 14.85 -9.72 1.35
CA PRO A 56 16.27 -9.45 1.21
C PRO A 56 16.66 -9.20 -0.25
N GLN A 57 17.83 -8.60 -0.45
CA GLN A 57 18.50 -8.53 -1.77
C GLN A 57 17.60 -8.04 -2.92
N ILE A 58 16.86 -6.96 -2.69
CA ILE A 58 16.05 -6.30 -3.72
C ILE A 58 16.97 -5.69 -4.77
N THR A 59 16.81 -6.09 -6.03
CA THR A 59 17.57 -5.59 -7.19
C THR A 59 16.87 -4.42 -7.86
N GLU A 60 15.53 -4.44 -7.89
CA GLU A 60 14.73 -3.43 -8.57
C GLU A 60 13.40 -3.19 -7.84
N VAL A 61 12.95 -1.94 -7.88
CA VAL A 61 11.61 -1.53 -7.45
C VAL A 61 10.97 -0.74 -8.57
N ALA A 62 9.89 -1.27 -9.14
CA ALA A 62 9.09 -0.61 -10.15
C ALA A 62 7.70 -0.24 -9.60
N GLN A 63 7.13 0.85 -10.11
CA GLN A 63 5.84 1.36 -9.69
C GLN A 63 5.04 1.70 -10.94
N SER A 64 3.77 1.31 -10.98
CA SER A 64 2.88 1.61 -12.10
C SER A 64 1.48 2.00 -11.63
N GLY A 65 0.80 2.77 -12.49
CA GLY A 65 -0.56 3.26 -12.26
C GLY A 65 -0.64 4.42 -11.27
N GLY A 66 -1.83 4.64 -10.71
CA GLY A 66 -2.13 5.84 -9.91
C GLY A 66 -2.45 7.08 -10.73
N ASP A 67 -2.46 6.97 -12.05
CA ASP A 67 -2.78 8.07 -12.96
C ASP A 67 -4.23 8.54 -12.78
N GLN A 68 -4.42 9.85 -12.77
CA GLN A 68 -5.75 10.45 -12.75
C GLN A 68 -6.40 10.24 -14.12
N GLN A 69 -7.57 9.59 -14.13
CA GLN A 69 -8.40 9.47 -15.32
C GLN A 69 -9.34 10.67 -15.43
N TYR A 70 -9.63 11.06 -16.67
CA TYR A 70 -10.49 12.19 -16.99
C TYR A 70 -11.55 11.76 -18.01
N VAL A 71 -12.77 12.26 -17.83
CA VAL A 71 -13.79 12.25 -18.87
C VAL A 71 -13.84 13.63 -19.50
N GLN A 72 -13.83 13.68 -20.83
CA GLN A 72 -13.97 14.92 -21.58
C GLN A 72 -15.45 15.13 -21.86
N VAL A 73 -16.00 16.23 -21.37
CA VAL A 73 -17.39 16.59 -21.60
C VAL A 73 -17.45 17.90 -22.38
N GLN A 74 -18.40 17.97 -23.32
CA GLN A 74 -18.76 19.20 -24.01
C GLN A 74 -20.25 19.41 -23.82
N PHE A 75 -20.62 20.58 -23.31
CA PHE A 75 -22.02 20.99 -23.22
C PHE A 75 -22.45 21.60 -24.55
N LEU A 76 -23.73 21.46 -24.92
CA LEU A 76 -24.25 22.02 -26.18
C LEU A 76 -24.10 23.54 -26.29
N GLU A 77 -23.95 24.23 -25.16
CA GLU A 77 -23.75 25.67 -25.05
C GLU A 77 -22.28 26.11 -25.11
N ASP A 78 -21.32 25.18 -25.10
CA ASP A 78 -19.89 25.48 -25.00
C ASP A 78 -19.15 24.88 -26.21
N ASP A 79 -18.38 25.72 -26.92
CA ASP A 79 -17.59 25.31 -28.09
C ASP A 79 -16.27 24.62 -27.71
N ARG A 80 -16.04 24.37 -26.42
CA ARG A 80 -14.81 23.78 -25.87
C ARG A 80 -15.11 22.61 -24.95
N GLN A 81 -14.27 21.59 -25.05
CA GLN A 81 -14.28 20.44 -24.15
C GLN A 81 -13.67 20.81 -22.79
N ARG A 82 -14.22 20.23 -21.72
CA ARG A 82 -13.71 20.33 -20.35
C ARG A 82 -13.36 18.94 -19.82
N ASN A 83 -12.27 18.86 -19.06
CA ASN A 83 -11.84 17.61 -18.41
C ASN A 83 -12.39 17.54 -16.99
N LEU A 84 -13.18 16.51 -16.69
CA LEU A 84 -13.61 16.19 -15.33
C LEU A 84 -12.82 14.99 -14.83
N ALA A 85 -12.18 15.13 -13.66
CA ALA A 85 -11.48 14.04 -13.00
C ALA A 85 -12.49 12.98 -12.52
N THR A 86 -12.30 11.72 -12.92
CA THR A 86 -13.21 10.62 -12.60
C THR A 86 -12.70 9.80 -11.42
N PHE A 87 -11.70 8.97 -11.67
CA PHE A 87 -11.09 8.08 -10.71
C PHE A 87 -9.59 7.99 -10.95
N LYS A 88 -8.86 7.51 -9.95
CA LYS A 88 -7.43 7.22 -10.09
C LYS A 88 -7.25 5.76 -10.42
N ALA A 89 -6.35 5.46 -11.35
CA ALA A 89 -6.01 4.08 -11.70
C ALA A 89 -5.44 3.33 -10.50
N ALA A 90 -5.63 2.01 -10.47
CA ALA A 90 -5.02 1.14 -9.46
C ALA A 90 -3.49 1.29 -9.47
N LYS A 91 -2.87 1.18 -8.31
CA LYS A 91 -1.41 1.25 -8.16
C LYS A 91 -0.86 -0.15 -7.93
N THR A 92 0.20 -0.48 -8.65
CA THR A 92 0.94 -1.73 -8.48
C THR A 92 2.41 -1.42 -8.23
N GLN A 93 2.98 -2.09 -7.23
CA GLN A 93 4.41 -2.00 -6.92
C GLN A 93 5.07 -3.34 -7.19
N THR A 94 6.05 -3.40 -8.09
CA THR A 94 6.77 -4.65 -8.35
C THR A 94 8.14 -4.59 -7.67
N PHE A 95 8.43 -5.59 -6.86
CA PHE A 95 9.73 -5.78 -6.22
C PHE A 95 10.40 -7.00 -6.85
N THR A 96 11.59 -6.80 -7.40
CA THR A 96 12.45 -7.86 -7.91
C THR A 96 13.58 -8.09 -6.92
N PHE A 97 13.81 -9.34 -6.53
CA PHE A 97 14.81 -9.71 -5.53
C PHE A 97 15.52 -11.02 -5.87
N ALA A 98 16.71 -11.23 -5.31
CA ALA A 98 17.50 -12.42 -5.56
C ALA A 98 16.77 -13.71 -5.15
N HIS A 99 16.88 -14.75 -5.97
CA HIS A 99 16.28 -16.05 -5.70
C HIS A 99 17.03 -16.79 -4.60
N ASP A 100 16.29 -17.19 -3.57
CA ASP A 100 16.77 -18.06 -2.49
C ASP A 100 15.55 -18.71 -1.82
N ALA A 101 15.27 -19.95 -2.24
CA ALA A 101 14.11 -20.71 -1.78
C ALA A 101 14.12 -21.06 -0.27
N SER A 102 15.26 -20.91 0.41
CA SER A 102 15.37 -21.19 1.85
C SER A 102 14.76 -20.10 2.73
N GLN A 103 14.43 -18.95 2.14
CA GLN A 103 13.96 -17.79 2.89
C GLN A 103 12.49 -17.93 3.32
N PRO A 104 12.16 -17.51 4.56
CA PRO A 104 10.80 -17.64 5.09
C PRO A 104 9.77 -16.81 4.31
N ILE A 105 10.22 -15.78 3.57
CA ILE A 105 9.36 -14.90 2.78
C ILE A 105 8.63 -15.64 1.64
N TYR A 106 9.21 -16.72 1.10
CA TYR A 106 8.60 -17.48 0.01
C TYR A 106 7.27 -18.10 0.44
N SER A 107 7.27 -18.82 1.55
CA SER A 107 6.06 -19.45 2.09
C SER A 107 4.98 -18.41 2.39
N LEU A 108 5.36 -17.27 2.99
CA LEU A 108 4.44 -16.19 3.31
C LEU A 108 3.81 -15.57 2.05
N LEU A 109 4.62 -15.29 1.02
CA LEU A 109 4.14 -14.69 -0.22
C LEU A 109 3.29 -15.66 -1.04
N GLN A 110 3.64 -16.95 -1.10
CA GLN A 110 2.85 -17.97 -1.78
C GLN A 110 1.49 -18.19 -1.10
N ASP A 111 1.46 -18.26 0.23
CA ASP A 111 0.22 -18.42 0.98
C ASP A 111 -0.68 -17.17 0.84
N ALA A 112 -0.08 -15.97 0.84
CA ALA A 112 -0.82 -14.73 0.68
C ALA A 112 -1.37 -14.56 -0.75
N ASP A 113 -0.59 -14.92 -1.77
CA ASP A 113 -1.03 -14.93 -3.17
C ASP A 113 -2.18 -15.92 -3.39
N ARG A 114 -2.02 -17.17 -2.94
CA ARG A 114 -3.05 -18.21 -3.07
C ARG A 114 -4.39 -17.85 -2.43
N ASN A 115 -4.35 -17.16 -1.28
CA ASN A 115 -5.55 -16.81 -0.53
C ASN A 115 -6.04 -15.37 -0.82
N GLY A 116 -5.32 -14.60 -1.65
CA GLY A 116 -5.63 -13.19 -1.92
C GLY A 116 -5.62 -12.31 -0.67
N VAL A 117 -4.74 -12.59 0.29
CA VAL A 117 -4.74 -11.90 1.59
C VAL A 117 -4.03 -10.56 1.49
N THR A 118 -4.71 -9.49 1.91
CA THR A 118 -4.09 -8.18 2.07
C THR A 118 -3.08 -8.20 3.22
N LEU A 119 -1.82 -7.95 2.91
CA LEU A 119 -0.73 -7.82 3.87
C LEU A 119 -0.33 -6.36 4.06
N ALA A 120 0.25 -6.07 5.23
CA ALA A 120 0.89 -4.80 5.50
C ALA A 120 2.34 -4.85 5.03
N PHE A 121 2.77 -3.77 4.39
CA PHE A 121 4.15 -3.56 3.95
C PHE A 121 4.70 -2.28 4.55
N TYR A 122 6.02 -2.24 4.72
CA TYR A 122 6.71 -1.01 5.09
C TYR A 122 8.05 -0.94 4.36
N MET A 123 8.52 0.29 4.15
CA MET A 123 9.88 0.54 3.68
C MET A 123 10.51 1.64 4.50
N HIS A 124 11.79 1.45 4.82
CA HIS A 124 12.63 2.49 5.37
C HIS A 124 13.44 3.14 4.25
N VAL A 125 13.37 4.47 4.15
CA VAL A 125 14.17 5.24 3.19
C VAL A 125 15.26 6.00 3.95
N PRO A 126 16.54 5.52 3.93
CA PRO A 126 17.61 6.12 4.72
C PRO A 126 17.85 7.59 4.41
N LYS A 127 17.76 7.97 3.13
CA LYS A 127 17.97 9.36 2.67
C LYS A 127 16.92 10.33 3.23
N ALA A 128 15.68 9.87 3.37
CA ALA A 128 14.57 10.69 3.86
C ALA A 128 14.36 10.56 5.39
N LYS A 129 15.06 9.61 6.04
CA LYS A 129 14.85 9.23 7.45
C LYS A 129 13.37 8.98 7.78
N GLU A 130 12.71 8.27 6.88
CA GLU A 130 11.25 8.10 6.89
C GLU A 130 10.88 6.62 6.77
N LEU A 131 9.86 6.24 7.53
CA LEU A 131 9.16 4.96 7.39
C LEU A 131 7.85 5.20 6.65
N ARG A 132 7.63 4.40 5.61
CA ARG A 132 6.41 4.44 4.82
C ARG A 132 5.66 3.14 5.02
N TYR A 133 4.35 3.20 5.22
CA TYR A 133 3.51 2.02 5.41
C TYR A 133 2.32 2.03 4.47
N TRP A 134 2.04 0.89 3.85
CA TRP A 134 0.91 0.68 2.96
C TRP A 134 0.40 -0.76 3.08
N SER A 135 -0.79 -1.02 2.55
CA SER A 135 -1.32 -2.37 2.43
C SER A 135 -1.41 -2.78 0.96
N ALA A 136 -1.10 -4.03 0.66
CA ALA A 136 -1.24 -4.57 -0.67
C ALA A 136 -1.59 -6.06 -0.65
N VAL A 137 -2.19 -6.53 -1.73
CA VAL A 137 -2.31 -7.97 -2.01
C VAL A 137 -1.08 -8.37 -2.84
N PRO A 138 -0.23 -9.28 -2.34
CA PRO A 138 0.92 -9.76 -3.09
C PRO A 138 0.48 -10.79 -4.15
N ALA A 139 0.98 -10.62 -5.37
CA ALA A 139 0.98 -11.61 -6.42
C ALA A 139 2.44 -12.04 -6.64
N PHE A 140 2.79 -13.22 -6.14
CA PHE A 140 4.17 -13.69 -6.14
C PHE A 140 4.41 -14.69 -7.27
N ASP A 141 5.41 -14.39 -8.09
CA ASP A 141 5.88 -15.30 -9.13
C ASP A 141 7.17 -15.97 -8.64
N PRO A 142 7.11 -17.25 -8.23
CA PRO A 142 8.29 -17.97 -7.75
C PRO A 142 9.21 -18.39 -8.91
N GLN A 143 8.83 -18.17 -10.18
CA GLN A 143 9.62 -18.59 -11.32
C GLN A 143 10.92 -17.76 -11.39
N PRO A 144 12.08 -18.37 -11.21
CA PRO A 144 13.33 -17.64 -11.27
C PRO A 144 13.65 -17.23 -12.70
N THR A 145 14.13 -16.00 -12.86
CA THR A 145 14.65 -15.50 -14.13
C THR A 145 16.17 -15.51 -14.08
N THR A 146 16.78 -16.34 -14.92
CA THR A 146 18.24 -16.44 -15.07
C THR A 146 18.70 -15.64 -16.28
N ALA A 147 19.66 -14.74 -16.09
CA ALA A 147 20.33 -14.05 -17.19
C ALA A 147 21.86 -14.24 -17.07
N VAL A 148 22.55 -14.32 -18.21
CA VAL A 148 24.01 -14.47 -18.24
C VAL A 148 24.67 -13.30 -17.51
N ASN A 149 25.57 -13.60 -16.57
CA ASN A 149 26.25 -12.63 -15.70
C ASN A 149 25.35 -11.84 -14.74
N GLN A 150 24.17 -12.36 -14.39
CA GLN A 150 23.29 -11.77 -13.38
C GLN A 150 22.95 -12.79 -12.30
N VAL A 151 22.65 -12.30 -11.10
CA VAL A 151 22.08 -13.12 -10.03
C VAL A 151 20.67 -13.54 -10.47
N GLU A 152 20.30 -14.78 -10.18
CA GLU A 152 18.95 -15.27 -10.42
C GLU A 152 17.94 -14.48 -9.56
N THR A 153 16.85 -14.02 -10.15
CA THR A 153 15.86 -13.18 -9.46
C THR A 153 14.45 -13.73 -9.58
N VAL A 154 13.61 -13.37 -8.60
CA VAL A 154 12.16 -13.56 -8.60
C VAL A 154 11.47 -12.21 -8.40
N GLN A 155 10.17 -12.16 -8.67
CA GLN A 155 9.40 -10.93 -8.57
C GLN A 155 8.12 -11.11 -7.76
N VAL A 156 7.74 -10.07 -7.03
CA VAL A 156 6.43 -9.95 -6.39
C VAL A 156 5.76 -8.65 -6.83
N ALA A 157 4.56 -8.74 -7.38
CA ALA A 157 3.73 -7.61 -7.72
C ALA A 157 2.74 -7.33 -6.58
N LEU A 158 2.76 -6.13 -6.02
CA LEU A 158 1.92 -5.72 -4.91
C LEU A 158 0.79 -4.83 -5.42
N ALA A 159 -0.43 -5.35 -5.44
CA ALA A 159 -1.62 -4.57 -5.76
C ALA A 159 -2.04 -3.74 -4.54
N VAL A 160 -1.77 -2.43 -4.56
CA VAL A 160 -1.97 -1.53 -3.43
C VAL A 160 -3.46 -1.38 -3.14
N GLN A 161 -3.87 -1.71 -1.91
CA GLN A 161 -5.25 -1.59 -1.44
C GLN A 161 -5.49 -0.32 -0.63
N SER A 162 -4.46 0.22 0.00
CA SER A 162 -4.59 1.41 0.82
C SER A 162 -4.80 2.64 -0.08
N CYS A 163 -5.79 3.46 0.25
CA CYS A 163 -6.06 4.72 -0.47
C CYS A 163 -4.83 5.65 -0.48
N ASP A 164 -4.06 5.64 0.61
CA ASP A 164 -2.83 6.41 0.74
C ASP A 164 -1.75 5.62 1.50
N MET A 165 -0.52 6.13 1.46
CA MET A 165 0.62 5.63 2.22
C MET A 165 0.84 6.52 3.43
N THR A 166 1.03 5.93 4.62
CA THR A 166 1.31 6.71 5.83
C THR A 166 2.81 6.92 6.01
N PHE A 167 3.17 8.13 6.45
CA PHE A 167 4.54 8.57 6.59
C PHE A 167 4.86 8.88 8.05
N TYR A 168 5.95 8.32 8.55
CA TYR A 168 6.46 8.62 9.89
C TYR A 168 7.94 8.92 9.82
N LYS A 169 8.33 10.12 10.28
CA LYS A 169 9.74 10.47 10.44
C LYS A 169 10.34 9.65 11.56
N VAL A 170 11.52 9.08 11.31
CA VAL A 170 12.31 8.43 12.34
C VAL A 170 13.07 9.53 13.08
N THR A 171 12.62 9.85 14.29
CA THR A 171 13.40 10.72 15.19
C THR A 171 14.69 9.98 15.54
N ALA A 172 15.83 10.62 15.32
CA ALA A 172 17.15 10.08 15.65
C ALA A 172 17.32 9.92 17.16
#